data_AF-A0A848QNQ6-F1
#
_entry.id   AF-A0A848QNQ6-F1
#
_cell.length_a   1.000
_cell.length_b   1.000
_cell.length_c   1.000
_cell.angle_alpha   90.00
_cell.angle_beta   90.00
_cell.angle_gamma   90.00
#
_symmetry.space_group_name_H-M   'P 1'
#
loop_
_entity.id
_entity.type
_entity.pdbx_description
1 polymer ?
#
loop_
_entity_poly.entity_id
_entity_poly.type
_entity_poly.pdbx_seq_one_letter_code
_entity_poly.pdbx_strand_id
1 'polypeptide(L)'
;MKNLYRGIIFTALVLTGCDTRTPVMSEEDIALVKEIYPTINDACVERARYEGASAINVSVDICFPMQSARPWTGLWVNEFEGSRFCPSPRSDCDQPEFGEGIWLSFAEGERPEAAHPYGDGTIYKVQFLGRRTKEPDSFGHYGYFAHEIVVDELISMETYTVP
;
A
#
# COMPACT_ATOMS: atom_id res chain seq x y z
N MET A 1 78.64 6.32 -8.22
CA MET A 1 77.95 6.53 -9.51
C MET A 1 76.65 5.73 -9.44
N LYS A 2 75.56 6.38 -9.01
CA LYS A 2 74.48 6.96 -9.83
C LYS A 2 73.58 5.89 -10.47
N ASN A 3 72.34 5.85 -9.95
CA ASN A 3 71.06 5.61 -10.63
C ASN A 3 70.75 4.13 -10.98
N LEU A 4 69.52 3.63 -10.88
CA LEU A 4 68.25 4.28 -11.19
C LEU A 4 67.07 3.50 -10.55
N TYR A 5 66.16 4.22 -9.92
CA TYR A 5 64.81 3.80 -9.53
C TYR A 5 64.03 3.21 -10.72
N ARG A 6 63.29 2.11 -10.49
CA ARG A 6 62.05 1.81 -11.24
C ARG A 6 61.00 1.27 -10.29
N GLY A 7 60.21 2.20 -9.74
CA GLY A 7 58.94 1.89 -9.11
C GLY A 7 57.95 1.44 -10.18
N ILE A 8 57.34 0.27 -9.96
CA ILE A 8 56.20 -0.20 -10.73
C ILE A 8 54.96 0.34 -10.01
N ILE A 9 54.38 1.41 -10.55
CA ILE A 9 53.06 1.88 -10.15
C ILE A 9 52.05 0.99 -10.87
N PHE A 10 51.40 0.09 -10.13
CA PHE A 10 50.19 -0.59 -10.61
C PHE A 10 49.03 0.40 -10.51
N THR A 11 48.67 1.01 -11.63
CA THR A 11 47.42 1.77 -11.75
C THR A 11 46.28 0.76 -11.85
N ALA A 12 45.61 0.47 -10.73
CA ALA A 12 44.36 -0.26 -10.75
C ALA A 12 43.27 0.66 -11.35
N LEU A 13 42.91 0.43 -12.62
CA LEU A 13 41.67 0.95 -13.19
C LEU A 13 40.51 0.27 -12.45
N VAL A 14 39.88 1.00 -11.52
CA VAL A 14 38.59 0.61 -10.96
C VAL A 14 37.56 0.88 -12.06
N LEU A 15 37.21 -0.17 -12.81
CA LEU A 15 36.01 -0.17 -13.66
C LEU A 15 34.82 0.03 -12.72
N THR A 16 34.33 1.26 -12.62
CA THR A 16 32.99 1.53 -12.11
C THR A 16 32.04 1.00 -13.17
N GLY A 17 31.67 -0.27 -13.07
CA GLY A 17 30.59 -0.82 -13.86
C GLY A 17 29.35 0.02 -13.56
N CYS A 18 28.88 0.81 -14.53
CA CYS A 18 27.55 1.38 -14.50
C CYS A 18 26.59 0.19 -14.51
N ASP A 19 26.10 -0.20 -13.34
CA ASP A 19 25.03 -1.17 -13.19
C ASP A 19 23.72 -0.51 -13.64
N THR A 20 23.57 -0.33 -14.94
CA THR A 20 22.30 0.13 -15.53
C THR A 20 21.30 -0.99 -15.38
N ARG A 21 20.38 -0.84 -14.42
CA ARG A 21 19.22 -1.71 -14.28
C ARG A 21 18.43 -1.75 -15.59
N THR A 22 18.15 -2.95 -16.08
CA THR A 22 17.32 -3.15 -17.28
C THR A 22 15.84 -3.15 -16.88
N PRO A 23 14.96 -2.36 -17.53
CA PRO A 23 13.52 -2.44 -17.31
C PRO A 23 12.99 -3.85 -17.61
N VAL A 24 12.06 -4.33 -16.79
CA VAL A 24 11.35 -5.59 -16.99
C VAL A 24 9.93 -5.38 -17.55
N MET A 25 9.45 -4.13 -17.54
CA MET A 25 8.18 -3.71 -18.13
C MET A 25 8.43 -2.82 -19.35
N SER A 26 7.59 -2.93 -20.38
CA SER A 26 7.61 -2.04 -21.54
C SER A 26 7.04 -0.65 -21.19
N GLU A 27 7.26 0.36 -22.04
CA GLU A 27 6.59 1.66 -21.85
C GLU A 27 5.06 1.55 -21.95
N GLU A 28 4.55 0.60 -22.75
CA GLU A 28 3.12 0.33 -22.85
C GLU A 28 2.57 -0.22 -21.53
N ASP A 29 3.27 -1.17 -20.90
CA ASP A 29 2.88 -1.69 -19.59
C ASP A 29 2.95 -0.60 -18.51
N ILE A 30 3.93 0.29 -18.58
CA ILE A 30 4.04 1.42 -17.64
C ILE A 30 2.94 2.47 -17.87
N ALA A 31 2.56 2.72 -19.12
CA ALA A 31 1.39 3.54 -19.42
C ALA A 31 0.12 2.93 -18.83
N LEU A 32 -0.05 1.60 -18.95
CA LEU A 32 -1.17 0.88 -18.36
C LEU A 32 -1.18 0.98 -16.83
N VAL A 33 -0.03 0.86 -16.15
CA VAL A 33 0.06 1.07 -14.69
C VAL A 33 -0.46 2.45 -14.28
N LYS A 34 -0.07 3.50 -15.02
CA LYS A 34 -0.53 4.88 -14.74
C LYS A 34 -2.00 5.10 -15.07
N GLU A 35 -2.54 4.36 -16.04
CA GLU A 35 -3.96 4.39 -16.37
C GLU A 35 -4.80 3.71 -15.27
N ILE A 36 -4.34 2.56 -14.76
CA ILE A 36 -5.01 1.83 -13.69
C ILE A 36 -4.92 2.59 -12.36
N TYR A 37 -3.77 3.21 -12.06
CA TYR A 37 -3.51 3.91 -10.81
C TYR A 37 -3.12 5.37 -11.07
N PRO A 38 -4.07 6.25 -11.42
CA PRO A 38 -3.76 7.64 -11.77
C PRO A 38 -3.13 8.44 -10.62
N THR A 39 -3.30 8.03 -9.36
CA THR A 39 -2.78 8.75 -8.19
C THR A 39 -1.48 8.17 -7.62
N ILE A 40 -0.92 7.13 -8.25
CA ILE A 40 0.34 6.50 -7.84
C ILE A 40 1.52 7.48 -7.96
N ASN A 41 2.46 7.41 -7.01
CA ASN A 41 3.66 8.25 -7.06
C ASN A 41 4.71 7.70 -8.06
N ASP A 42 5.55 8.60 -8.57
CA ASP A 42 6.58 8.25 -9.56
C ASP A 42 7.59 7.22 -9.05
N ALA A 43 7.86 7.18 -7.74
CA ALA A 43 8.79 6.21 -7.17
C ALA A 43 8.27 4.78 -7.30
N CYS A 44 6.97 4.55 -7.10
CA CYS A 44 6.35 3.24 -7.29
C CYS A 44 6.17 2.88 -8.76
N VAL A 45 5.91 3.85 -9.64
CA VAL A 45 5.95 3.63 -11.10
C VAL A 45 7.33 3.15 -11.52
N GLU A 46 8.38 3.83 -11.06
CA GLU A 46 9.75 3.48 -11.42
C GLU A 46 10.17 2.15 -10.79
N ARG A 47 9.65 1.82 -9.60
CA ARG A 47 9.83 0.47 -9.04
C ARG A 47 9.19 -0.58 -9.92
N ALA A 48 7.94 -0.38 -10.36
CA ALA A 48 7.26 -1.30 -11.27
C ALA A 48 8.08 -1.52 -12.55
N ARG A 49 8.67 -0.46 -13.12
CA ARG A 49 9.51 -0.52 -14.31
C ARG A 49 10.63 -1.55 -14.23
N TYR A 50 11.31 -1.68 -13.10
CA TYR A 50 12.45 -2.60 -12.95
C TYR A 50 12.14 -3.88 -12.19
N GLU A 51 11.05 -3.92 -11.42
CA GLU A 51 10.71 -5.04 -10.53
C GLU A 51 9.39 -5.73 -10.93
N GLY A 52 8.69 -5.21 -11.94
CA GLY A 52 7.42 -5.72 -12.45
C GLY A 52 6.20 -5.15 -11.72
N ALA A 53 5.01 -5.37 -12.29
CA ALA A 53 3.76 -4.86 -11.73
C ALA A 53 3.44 -5.43 -10.34
N SER A 54 3.92 -6.61 -9.97
CA SER A 54 3.76 -7.12 -8.60
C SER A 54 4.50 -6.25 -7.57
N ALA A 55 5.50 -5.47 -7.99
CA ALA A 55 6.24 -4.61 -7.09
C ALA A 55 5.40 -3.44 -6.58
N ILE A 56 4.22 -3.13 -7.13
CA ILE A 56 3.32 -2.12 -6.54
C ILE A 56 2.36 -2.70 -5.50
N ASN A 57 2.36 -4.03 -5.29
CA ASN A 57 1.61 -4.70 -4.22
C ASN A 57 2.30 -4.53 -2.86
N VAL A 58 2.46 -3.29 -2.43
CA VAL A 58 2.92 -2.91 -1.09
C VAL A 58 1.82 -2.11 -0.39
N SER A 59 2.02 -1.82 0.90
CA SER A 59 1.11 -0.95 1.65
C SER A 59 0.85 0.37 0.90
N VAL A 60 -0.42 0.76 0.82
CA VAL A 60 -0.86 1.93 0.03
C VAL A 60 -0.21 3.23 0.49
N ASP A 61 0.21 3.32 1.74
CA ASP A 61 0.88 4.49 2.28
C ASP A 61 2.32 4.71 1.78
N ILE A 62 2.86 3.75 1.00
CA ILE A 62 4.13 3.88 0.29
C ILE A 62 3.93 4.48 -1.10
N CYS A 63 2.89 4.04 -1.82
CA CYS A 63 2.70 4.35 -3.24
C CYS A 63 1.71 5.47 -3.52
N PHE A 64 0.87 5.82 -2.55
CA PHE A 64 -0.21 6.78 -2.75
C PHE A 64 -0.13 7.93 -1.75
N PRO A 65 -0.51 9.16 -2.15
CA PRO A 65 -0.63 10.27 -1.22
C PRO A 65 -1.66 9.99 -0.13
N MET A 66 -1.25 10.14 1.13
CA MET A 66 -2.11 9.92 2.29
C MET A 66 -2.53 11.24 2.93
N GLN A 67 -3.72 11.25 3.55
CA GLN A 67 -4.13 12.28 4.50
C GLN A 67 -3.33 12.13 5.79
N SER A 68 -3.24 13.21 6.59
CA SER A 68 -2.71 13.13 7.94
C SER A 68 -3.53 12.16 8.80
N ALA A 69 -2.86 11.46 9.72
CA ALA A 69 -3.51 10.54 10.65
C ALA A 69 -4.59 11.27 11.47
N ARG A 70 -5.74 10.64 11.66
CA ARG A 70 -6.84 11.16 12.49
C ARG A 70 -7.63 10.03 13.13
N PRO A 71 -8.37 10.31 14.22
CA PRO A 71 -9.26 9.32 14.82
C PRO A 71 -10.41 8.95 13.88
N TRP A 72 -10.76 7.68 13.89
CA TRP A 72 -11.89 7.10 13.18
C TRP A 72 -12.71 6.24 14.13
N THR A 73 -14.02 6.24 13.90
CA THR A 73 -14.98 5.36 14.56
C THR A 73 -15.95 4.85 13.51
N GLY A 74 -16.31 3.57 13.57
CA GLY A 74 -17.25 3.00 12.61
C GLY A 74 -17.43 1.50 12.77
N LEU A 75 -18.07 0.91 11.77
CA LEU A 75 -18.21 -0.53 11.62
C LEU A 75 -17.18 -1.04 10.61
N TRP A 76 -16.52 -2.13 10.93
CA TRP A 76 -15.65 -2.87 10.03
C TRP A 76 -16.23 -4.26 9.80
N VAL A 77 -16.49 -4.61 8.55
CA VAL A 77 -16.87 -5.97 8.16
C VAL A 77 -15.59 -6.70 7.75
N ASN A 78 -15.21 -7.73 8.50
CA ASN A 78 -14.01 -8.51 8.25
C ASN A 78 -14.32 -9.67 7.29
N GLU A 79 -14.28 -9.40 5.99
CA GLU A 79 -14.60 -10.36 4.92
C GLU A 79 -13.42 -10.46 3.94
N PHE A 80 -13.24 -11.60 3.27
CA PHE A 80 -12.07 -11.83 2.41
C PHE A 80 -12.00 -10.85 1.23
N GLU A 81 -12.99 -10.89 0.34
CA GLU A 81 -13.06 -10.04 -0.86
C GLU A 81 -13.87 -8.76 -0.61
N GLY A 82 -14.74 -8.79 0.40
CA GLY A 82 -15.70 -7.74 0.74
C GLY A 82 -15.36 -6.93 1.99
N SER A 83 -14.12 -7.02 2.52
CA SER A 83 -13.72 -6.24 3.71
C SER A 83 -14.00 -4.77 3.49
N ARG A 84 -14.69 -4.13 4.44
CA ARG A 84 -15.13 -2.75 4.26
C ARG A 84 -15.33 -2.03 5.57
N PHE A 85 -15.13 -0.72 5.53
CA PHE A 85 -15.31 0.17 6.66
C PHE A 85 -16.41 1.20 6.39
N CYS A 86 -17.30 1.32 7.35
CA CYS A 86 -18.42 2.23 7.36
C CYS A 86 -18.24 3.22 8.51
N PRO A 87 -17.78 4.45 8.23
CA PRO A 87 -17.60 5.46 9.27
C PRO A 87 -18.91 5.75 10.00
N SER A 88 -18.83 6.02 11.30
CA SER A 88 -19.94 6.54 12.08
C SER A 88 -20.53 7.82 11.47
N PRO A 89 -21.84 8.07 11.61
CA PRO A 89 -22.78 7.42 12.52
C PRO A 89 -23.59 6.24 11.92
N ARG A 90 -23.06 5.46 10.99
CA ARG A 90 -23.79 4.31 10.42
C ARG A 90 -24.12 3.22 11.45
N SER A 91 -25.31 2.63 11.32
CA SER A 91 -25.79 1.47 12.09
C SER A 91 -25.70 0.15 11.31
N ASP A 92 -25.41 0.22 10.02
CA ASP A 92 -25.22 -0.88 9.10
C ASP A 92 -23.91 -0.69 8.31
N CYS A 93 -23.51 -1.75 7.61
CA CYS A 93 -22.37 -1.69 6.71
C CYS A 93 -22.60 -2.58 5.49
N ASP A 94 -23.52 -2.10 4.64
CA ASP A 94 -23.88 -2.74 3.39
C ASP A 94 -22.71 -2.76 2.41
N GLN A 95 -22.79 -3.66 1.43
CA GLN A 95 -21.83 -3.73 0.34
C GLN A 95 -21.90 -2.42 -0.48
N PRO A 96 -20.78 -1.69 -0.67
CA PRO A 96 -20.76 -0.51 -1.51
C PRO A 96 -20.89 -0.89 -2.99
N GLU A 97 -21.28 0.07 -3.84
CA GLU A 97 -21.16 -0.09 -5.29
C GLU A 97 -19.69 -0.16 -5.72
N PHE A 98 -19.42 -0.64 -6.93
CA PHE A 98 -18.06 -0.69 -7.47
C PHE A 98 -17.46 0.72 -7.57
N GLY A 99 -16.26 0.91 -7.06
CA GLY A 99 -15.61 2.22 -7.01
C GLY A 99 -16.18 3.12 -5.91
N GLU A 100 -16.87 2.55 -4.92
CA GLU A 100 -17.29 3.23 -3.70
C GLU A 100 -16.71 2.55 -2.44
N GLY A 101 -16.99 3.13 -1.28
CA GLY A 101 -16.62 2.54 0.01
C GLY A 101 -15.15 2.75 0.41
N ILE A 102 -14.78 2.07 1.50
CA ILE A 102 -13.47 2.20 2.14
C ILE A 102 -12.96 0.82 2.55
N TRP A 103 -11.79 0.45 2.05
CA TRP A 103 -11.04 -0.72 2.53
C TRP A 103 -10.26 -0.40 3.80
N LEU A 104 -10.15 -1.35 4.73
CA LEU A 104 -9.25 -1.25 5.88
C LEU A 104 -8.06 -2.19 5.74
N SER A 105 -6.88 -1.60 5.83
CA SER A 105 -5.60 -2.30 6.02
C SER A 105 -5.02 -1.91 7.37
N PHE A 106 -4.12 -2.74 7.88
CA PHE A 106 -3.47 -2.51 9.16
C PHE A 106 -1.98 -2.32 8.93
N ALA A 107 -1.38 -1.35 9.63
CA ALA A 107 0.06 -1.28 9.72
C ALA A 107 0.63 -2.58 10.30
N GLU A 108 1.92 -2.84 10.05
CA GLU A 108 2.57 -4.06 10.51
C GLU A 108 2.40 -4.24 12.02
N GLY A 109 1.84 -5.39 12.43
CA GLY A 109 1.57 -5.71 13.84
C GLY A 109 0.27 -5.15 14.42
N GLU A 110 -0.44 -4.27 13.72
CA GLU A 110 -1.66 -3.62 14.24
C GLU A 110 -2.95 -4.43 14.00
N ARG A 111 -2.89 -5.47 13.16
CA ARG A 111 -4.07 -6.32 12.91
C ARG A 111 -4.41 -7.11 14.19
N PRO A 112 -5.64 -6.99 14.72
CA PRO A 112 -6.00 -7.65 15.96
C PRO A 112 -6.07 -9.18 15.78
N GLU A 113 -5.46 -9.93 16.69
CA GLU A 113 -5.46 -11.41 16.68
C GLU A 113 -6.88 -12.01 16.73
N ALA A 114 -7.83 -11.30 17.37
CA ALA A 114 -9.22 -11.72 17.49
C ALA A 114 -10.00 -11.66 16.16
N ALA A 115 -9.49 -10.97 15.14
CA ALA A 115 -10.11 -10.92 13.82
C ALA A 115 -9.57 -12.05 12.94
N HIS A 116 -10.48 -12.82 12.31
CA HIS A 116 -10.08 -13.89 11.40
C HIS A 116 -9.14 -13.35 10.31
N PRO A 117 -7.96 -13.95 10.07
CA PRO A 117 -6.92 -13.38 9.21
C PRO A 117 -7.34 -13.26 7.75
N TYR A 118 -8.26 -14.11 7.30
CA TYR A 118 -8.81 -14.09 5.94
C TYR A 118 -10.22 -13.50 5.87
N GLY A 119 -10.75 -12.98 6.98
CA GLY A 119 -12.15 -12.59 7.07
C GLY A 119 -13.09 -13.80 7.24
N ASP A 120 -14.18 -13.59 7.96
CA ASP A 120 -15.24 -14.56 8.22
C ASP A 120 -16.65 -13.92 8.18
N GLY A 121 -16.72 -12.66 7.79
CA GLY A 121 -17.95 -11.85 7.76
C GLY A 121 -18.30 -11.20 9.09
N THR A 122 -17.52 -11.41 10.15
CA THR A 122 -17.79 -10.78 11.45
C THR A 122 -17.75 -9.26 11.32
N ILE A 123 -18.76 -8.60 11.89
CA ILE A 123 -18.84 -7.15 11.96
C ILE A 123 -18.28 -6.71 13.32
N TYR A 124 -17.38 -5.74 13.30
CA TYR A 124 -16.82 -5.14 14.48
C TYR A 124 -17.17 -3.66 14.54
N LYS A 125 -17.43 -3.16 15.75
CA LYS A 125 -17.36 -1.73 16.03
C LYS A 125 -15.93 -1.40 16.42
N VAL A 126 -15.32 -0.46 15.71
CA VAL A 126 -13.91 -0.12 15.86
C VAL A 126 -13.69 1.36 16.15
N GLN A 127 -12.64 1.65 16.91
CA GLN A 127 -12.05 2.97 17.06
C GLN A 127 -10.55 2.85 16.82
N PHE A 128 -9.97 3.76 16.05
CA PHE A 128 -8.55 3.72 15.70
C PHE A 128 -8.02 5.07 15.26
N LEU A 129 -6.70 5.23 15.30
CA LEU A 129 -5.97 6.29 14.59
C LEU A 129 -5.53 5.74 13.22
N GLY A 130 -5.74 6.49 12.15
CA GLY A 130 -5.34 6.02 10.84
C GLY A 130 -5.30 7.09 9.75
N ARG A 131 -4.65 6.74 8.64
CA ARG A 131 -4.45 7.58 7.45
C ARG A 131 -5.28 7.04 6.29
N ARG A 132 -6.08 7.90 5.67
CA ARG A 132 -6.83 7.57 4.44
C ARG A 132 -6.05 8.01 3.21
N THR A 133 -6.19 7.29 2.10
CA THR A 133 -5.77 7.79 0.79
C THR A 133 -6.39 9.17 0.51
N LYS A 134 -5.59 10.09 -0.02
CA LYS A 134 -6.01 11.48 -0.19
C LYS A 134 -7.06 11.65 -1.29
N GLU A 135 -6.83 10.98 -2.40
CA GLU A 135 -7.68 11.01 -3.60
C GLU A 135 -8.32 9.62 -3.81
N PRO A 136 -9.49 9.55 -4.47
CA PRO A 136 -10.07 8.27 -4.85
C PRO A 136 -9.26 7.59 -5.96
N ASP A 137 -9.14 6.27 -5.89
CA ASP A 137 -8.47 5.41 -6.88
C ASP A 137 -9.02 3.97 -6.75
N SER A 138 -8.29 2.97 -7.23
CA SER A 138 -8.65 1.55 -7.18
C SER A 138 -7.91 0.81 -6.05
N PHE A 139 -8.50 0.78 -4.85
CA PHE A 139 -7.92 0.15 -3.66
C PHE A 139 -8.66 -1.11 -3.18
N GLY A 140 -8.08 -1.78 -2.17
CA GLY A 140 -8.60 -3.03 -1.63
C GLY A 140 -8.56 -4.19 -2.62
N HIS A 141 -9.43 -5.18 -2.41
CA HIS A 141 -9.43 -6.39 -3.24
C HIS A 141 -9.76 -6.07 -4.71
N TYR A 142 -8.82 -6.36 -5.62
CA TYR A 142 -8.88 -6.05 -7.06
C TYR A 142 -9.25 -4.59 -7.41
N GLY A 143 -9.00 -3.65 -6.51
CA GLY A 143 -9.29 -2.24 -6.77
C GLY A 143 -10.78 -1.86 -6.68
N TYR A 144 -11.59 -2.64 -5.96
CA TYR A 144 -13.04 -2.42 -5.83
C TYR A 144 -13.40 -1.12 -5.08
N PHE A 145 -12.51 -0.61 -4.21
CA PHE A 145 -12.82 0.45 -3.26
C PHE A 145 -12.19 1.78 -3.67
N ALA A 146 -12.97 2.86 -3.60
CA ALA A 146 -12.47 4.21 -3.88
C ALA A 146 -11.34 4.66 -2.93
N HIS A 147 -11.36 4.18 -1.69
CA HIS A 147 -10.39 4.57 -0.69
C HIS A 147 -9.91 3.41 0.14
N GLU A 148 -8.72 3.58 0.69
CA GLU A 148 -8.17 2.71 1.70
C GLU A 148 -7.74 3.54 2.92
N ILE A 149 -7.95 2.97 4.10
CA ILE A 149 -7.43 3.49 5.35
C ILE A 149 -6.41 2.49 5.90
N VAL A 150 -5.22 2.99 6.20
CA VAL A 150 -4.23 2.26 6.99
C VAL A 150 -4.47 2.59 8.45
N VAL A 151 -4.80 1.57 9.23
CA VAL A 151 -4.89 1.64 10.70
C VAL A 151 -3.48 1.69 11.26
N ASP A 152 -3.13 2.84 11.84
CA ASP A 152 -1.81 3.07 12.46
C ASP A 152 -1.80 2.62 13.93
N GLU A 153 -2.94 2.75 14.62
CA GLU A 153 -3.10 2.32 16.02
C GLU A 153 -4.56 1.91 16.26
N LEU A 154 -4.80 0.66 16.63
CA LEU A 154 -6.15 0.19 17.02
C LEU A 154 -6.44 0.55 18.48
N ILE A 155 -7.46 1.40 18.70
CA ILE A 155 -7.83 1.88 20.05
C ILE A 155 -8.84 0.93 20.72
N SER A 156 -9.85 0.49 19.99
CA SER A 156 -10.84 -0.45 20.51
C SER A 156 -11.49 -1.26 19.40
N MET A 157 -11.82 -2.52 19.68
CA MET A 157 -12.58 -3.39 18.80
C MET A 157 -13.52 -4.26 19.63
N GLU A 158 -14.78 -4.33 19.23
CA GLU A 158 -15.78 -5.24 19.79
C GLU A 158 -16.67 -5.81 18.69
N THR A 159 -17.11 -7.06 18.80
CA THR A 159 -18.09 -7.63 17.87
C THR A 159 -19.38 -6.83 17.90
N TYR A 160 -19.98 -6.60 16.74
CA TYR A 160 -21.21 -5.86 16.55
C TYR A 160 -22.26 -6.72 15.87
N THR A 161 -23.48 -6.67 16.37
CA THR A 161 -24.66 -7.28 15.74
C THR A 161 -25.53 -6.17 15.21
N VAL A 162 -25.88 -6.24 13.93
CA VAL A 162 -26.81 -5.28 13.31
C VAL A 162 -28.17 -5.38 14.03
N PRO A 163 -28.78 -4.26 14.45
CA PRO A 163 -30.04 -4.24 15.17
C PRO A 163 -31.23 -4.83 14.40
#